data_AF-A0A924U1Q2-F1
#
_entry.id   AF-A0A924U1Q2-F1
#
_cell.length_a   1.000
_cell.length_b   1.000
_cell.length_c   1.000
_cell.angle_alpha   90.00
_cell.angle_beta   90.00
_cell.angle_gamma   90.00
#
_symmetry.space_group_name_H-M   'P 1'
#
loop_
_entity.id
_entity.type
_entity.pdbx_description
1 polymer ?
#
loop_
_entity_poly.entity_id
_entity_poly.type
_entity_poly.pdbx_seq_one_letter_code
_entity_poly.pdbx_strand_id
1 'polypeptide(L)'
;MNRQQQIDKFLLAAHRSALSRLRAEPARIEPVRAQLARWRVQSGPSRSDPYGDEWQRLLVADLAQTERVVCADNEHGAVWRSVSPMSTLVTQGERAVLLREARKT
;
A
#
# COMPACT_ATOMS: atom_id res chain seq x y z
N MET A 1 2.81 -20.77 -10.72
CA MET A 1 2.17 -19.57 -10.15
C MET A 1 1.62 -18.71 -11.27
N ASN A 2 0.38 -18.23 -11.18
CA ASN A 2 -0.20 -17.35 -12.20
C ASN A 2 0.23 -15.87 -12.00
N ARG A 3 -0.07 -15.02 -12.99
CA ARG A 3 0.30 -13.59 -12.95
C ARG A 3 -0.32 -12.85 -11.77
N GLN A 4 -1.55 -13.18 -11.40
CA GLN A 4 -2.24 -12.53 -10.27
C GLN A 4 -1.54 -12.84 -8.95
N GLN A 5 -1.18 -14.10 -8.72
CA GLN A 5 -0.43 -14.54 -7.53
C GLN A 5 0.94 -13.85 -7.43
N GLN A 6 1.63 -13.62 -8.55
CA GLN A 6 2.87 -12.83 -8.57
C GLN A 6 2.64 -11.37 -8.15
N ILE A 7 1.56 -10.75 -8.63
CA ILE A 7 1.18 -9.38 -8.25
C ILE A 7 0.85 -9.33 -6.76
N ASP A 8 0.07 -10.27 -6.24
CA ASP A 8 -0.34 -10.30 -4.84
C ASP A 8 0.86 -10.47 -3.90
N LYS A 9 1.79 -11.37 -4.24
CA LYS A 9 3.06 -11.54 -3.51
C LYS A 9 3.90 -10.28 -3.53
N PHE A 10 4.08 -9.67 -4.71
CA PHE A 10 4.81 -8.41 -4.85
C PHE A 10 4.20 -7.32 -3.98
N LEU A 11 2.88 -7.13 -4.06
CA LEU A 11 2.16 -6.11 -3.31
C LEU A 11 2.25 -6.36 -1.80
N LEU A 12 2.11 -7.61 -1.34
CA LEU A 12 2.26 -7.93 0.08
C LEU A 12 3.65 -7.59 0.60
N ALA A 13 4.70 -7.96 -0.14
CA ALA A 13 6.08 -7.66 0.24
C ALA A 13 6.38 -6.16 0.22
N ALA A 14 5.85 -5.43 -0.77
CA ALA A 14 5.96 -3.98 -0.86
C ALA A 14 5.32 -3.29 0.36
N HIS A 15 4.14 -3.73 0.80
CA HIS A 15 3.46 -3.15 1.96
C HIS A 15 4.18 -3.45 3.27
N ARG A 16 4.70 -4.68 3.45
CA ARG A 16 5.53 -5.02 4.62
C ARG A 16 6.77 -4.11 4.71
N SER A 17 7.44 -3.87 3.58
CA SER A 17 8.59 -2.96 3.51
C SER A 17 8.19 -1.51 3.84
N ALA A 18 7.10 -1.02 3.24
CA ALA A 18 6.59 0.32 3.49
C ALA A 18 6.20 0.55 4.96
N LEU A 19 5.55 -0.41 5.60
CA LEU A 19 5.16 -0.34 7.01
C LEU A 19 6.36 -0.42 7.95
N SER A 20 7.35 -1.28 7.64
CA SER A 20 8.62 -1.31 8.37
C SER A 20 9.32 0.05 8.33
N ARG A 21 9.33 0.70 7.16
CA ARG A 21 9.88 2.04 6.98
C ARG A 21 9.11 3.12 7.75
N LEU A 22 7.77 3.05 7.79
CA LEU A 22 6.96 3.96 8.60
C LEU A 22 7.18 3.78 10.10
N ARG A 23 7.43 2.54 10.57
CA ARG A 23 7.78 2.30 11.97
C ARG A 23 9.10 2.93 12.35
N ALA A 24 10.10 2.79 11.48
CA ALA A 24 11.43 3.37 11.68
C ALA A 24 11.40 4.90 11.61
N GLU A 25 10.58 5.46 10.72
CA GLU A 25 10.51 6.90 10.49
C GLU A 25 9.05 7.36 10.27
N PRO A 26 8.30 7.63 11.36
CA PRO A 26 6.87 7.97 11.29
C PRO A 26 6.57 9.21 10.45
N ALA A 27 7.51 10.17 10.35
CA ALA A 27 7.36 11.38 9.54
C ALA A 27 7.15 11.09 8.04
N ARG A 28 7.54 9.90 7.55
CA ARG A 28 7.30 9.47 6.17
C ARG A 28 5.82 9.23 5.84
N ILE A 29 4.92 9.32 6.82
CA ILE A 29 3.48 9.28 6.59
C ILE A 29 2.99 10.49 5.78
N GLU A 30 3.67 11.64 5.88
CA GLU A 30 3.24 12.89 5.24
C GLU A 30 3.24 12.80 3.70
N PRO A 31 4.27 12.27 3.02
CA PRO A 31 4.20 11.97 1.59
C PRO A 31 3.03 11.06 1.17
N VAL A 32 2.64 10.09 2.01
CA VAL A 32 1.50 9.19 1.75
C VAL A 32 0.18 9.94 1.84
N ARG A 33 0.02 10.78 2.88
CA ARG A 33 -1.14 11.66 3.05
C ARG A 33 -1.26 12.66 1.90
N ALA A 34 -0.15 13.25 1.48
CA ALA A 34 -0.11 14.16 0.34
C ALA A 34 -0.50 13.46 -0.97
N GLN A 35 -0.12 12.18 -1.16
CA GLN A 35 -0.55 11.39 -2.31
C GLN A 35 -2.06 11.17 -2.30
N LEU A 36 -2.66 10.80 -1.17
CA LEU A 36 -4.11 10.67 -1.03
C LEU A 36 -4.84 12.00 -1.32
N ALA A 37 -4.35 13.10 -0.78
CA ALA A 37 -4.92 14.43 -1.04
C ALA A 37 -4.85 14.78 -2.54
N ARG A 38 -3.72 14.49 -3.20
CA ARG A 38 -3.57 14.69 -4.65
C ARG A 38 -4.55 13.86 -5.47
N TRP A 39 -4.80 12.61 -5.09
CA TRP A 39 -5.77 11.75 -5.79
C TRP A 39 -7.19 12.33 -5.72
N ARG A 40 -7.61 12.79 -4.54
CA ARG A 40 -8.92 13.43 -4.36
C ARG A 40 -9.10 14.66 -5.24
N VAL A 41 -8.06 15.48 -5.36
CA VAL A 41 -8.11 16.69 -6.20
C VAL A 41 -8.15 16.33 -7.69
N GLN A 42 -7.42 15.30 -8.12
CA GLN A 42 -7.28 14.94 -9.54
C GLN A 42 -8.43 14.12 -10.09
N SER A 43 -9.05 13.26 -9.28
CA SER A 43 -10.03 12.28 -9.77
C SER A 43 -11.43 12.87 -9.98
N GLY A 44 -11.74 14.05 -9.41
CA GLY A 44 -13.14 14.48 -9.25
C GLY A 44 -13.95 13.44 -8.44
N PRO A 45 -15.27 13.62 -8.26
CA PRO A 45 -16.09 12.59 -7.62
C PRO A 45 -16.05 11.32 -8.47
N SER A 46 -15.37 10.28 -7.98
CA SER A 46 -15.16 9.03 -8.71
C SER A 46 -15.62 7.83 -7.88
N ARG A 47 -15.92 6.70 -8.54
CA ARG A 47 -16.31 5.45 -7.86
C ARG A 47 -15.23 4.89 -6.91
N SER A 48 -14.01 5.44 -6.93
CA SER A 48 -12.87 5.04 -6.10
C SER A 48 -12.69 5.92 -4.85
N ASP A 49 -13.47 7.00 -4.68
CA ASP A 49 -13.42 7.87 -3.50
C ASP A 49 -13.59 7.14 -2.16
N PRO A 50 -14.47 6.11 -2.02
CA PRO A 50 -14.63 5.41 -0.76
C PRO A 50 -13.32 4.82 -0.23
N TYR A 51 -12.47 4.29 -1.12
CA TYR A 51 -11.17 3.71 -0.73
C TYR A 51 -10.18 4.79 -0.30
N GLY A 52 -10.22 6.00 -0.87
CA GLY A 52 -9.37 7.10 -0.43
C GLY A 52 -9.70 7.55 1.00
N ASP A 53 -10.99 7.65 1.31
CA ASP A 53 -11.48 8.00 2.66
C ASP A 53 -11.19 6.90 3.68
N GLU A 54 -11.40 5.65 3.28
CA GLU A 54 -11.07 4.48 4.10
C GLU A 54 -9.57 4.39 4.39
N TRP A 55 -8.71 4.65 3.41
CA TRP A 55 -7.26 4.72 3.62
C TRP A 55 -6.88 5.86 4.56
N GLN A 56 -7.49 7.04 4.43
CA GLN A 56 -7.21 8.12 5.37
C GLN A 56 -7.59 7.72 6.81
N ARG A 57 -8.76 7.10 7.02
CA ARG A 57 -9.16 6.60 8.35
C ARG A 57 -8.16 5.58 8.89
N LEU A 58 -7.73 4.64 8.06
CA LEU A 58 -6.78 3.60 8.45
C LEU A 58 -5.43 4.20 8.89
N LEU A 59 -4.88 5.14 8.11
CA LEU A 59 -3.60 5.80 8.37
C LEU A 59 -3.63 6.79 9.56
N VAL A 60 -4.81 7.20 10.02
CA VAL A 60 -4.99 8.06 11.21
C VAL A 60 -5.17 7.22 12.48
N ALA A 61 -5.79 6.05 12.38
CA ALA A 61 -6.16 5.24 13.54
C ALA A 61 -4.94 4.67 14.28
N ASP A 62 -4.14 3.85 13.61
CA ASP A 62 -2.96 3.18 14.17
C ASP A 62 -2.17 2.46 13.07
N LEU A 63 -0.84 2.54 13.12
CA LEU A 63 0.05 1.85 12.18
C LEU A 63 -0.01 0.33 12.37
N ALA A 64 -0.17 -0.19 13.59
CA ALA A 64 -0.28 -1.62 13.83
C ALA A 64 -1.63 -2.17 13.33
N GLN A 65 -2.73 -1.44 13.51
CA GLN A 65 -4.01 -1.75 12.86
C GLN A 65 -3.90 -1.70 11.33
N THR A 66 -3.25 -0.68 10.78
CA THR A 66 -3.00 -0.58 9.34
C THR A 66 -2.30 -1.82 8.81
N GLU A 67 -1.23 -2.26 9.47
CA GLU A 67 -0.52 -3.49 9.07
C GLU A 67 -1.43 -4.71 9.11
N ARG A 68 -2.17 -4.92 10.21
CA ARG A 68 -3.04 -6.09 10.35
C ARG A 68 -4.04 -6.20 9.20
N VAL A 69 -4.61 -5.08 8.75
CA VAL A 69 -5.57 -5.05 7.65
C VAL A 69 -4.88 -5.24 6.30
N VAL A 70 -3.84 -4.46 6.03
CA VAL A 70 -3.21 -4.37 4.70
C VAL A 70 -2.32 -5.57 4.40
N CYS A 71 -1.72 -6.17 5.42
CA CYS A 71 -0.85 -7.35 5.28
C CYS A 71 -1.57 -8.67 5.57
N ALA A 72 -2.90 -8.65 5.78
CA ALA A 72 -3.69 -9.88 5.83
C ALA A 72 -3.55 -10.65 4.51
N ASP A 73 -3.25 -11.94 4.63
CA ASP A 73 -3.12 -12.85 3.48
C ASP A 73 -4.50 -13.42 3.10
N ASN A 74 -5.41 -12.50 2.73
CA ASN A 74 -6.77 -12.80 2.29
C ASN A 74 -7.20 -11.82 1.19
N GLU A 75 -8.38 -12.07 0.61
CA GLU A 75 -8.93 -11.25 -0.49
C GLU A 75 -9.11 -9.79 -0.08
N HIS A 76 -9.58 -9.54 1.15
CA HIS A 76 -9.77 -8.19 1.66
C HIS A 76 -8.45 -7.41 1.70
N GLY A 77 -7.39 -8.02 2.24
CA GLY A 77 -6.04 -7.43 2.22
C GLY A 77 -5.51 -7.21 0.80
N ALA A 78 -5.80 -8.11 -0.15
CA ALA A 78 -5.42 -7.94 -1.55
C ALA A 78 -6.09 -6.72 -2.19
N VAL A 79 -7.39 -6.50 -1.92
CA VAL A 79 -8.12 -5.31 -2.36
C VAL A 79 -7.43 -4.06 -1.85
N TRP A 80 -7.19 -3.95 -0.53
CA TRP A 80 -6.48 -2.81 0.07
C TRP A 80 -5.17 -2.50 -0.64
N ARG A 81 -4.33 -3.52 -0.83
CA ARG A 81 -3.02 -3.36 -1.47
C ARG A 81 -3.10 -2.90 -2.93
N SER A 82 -4.16 -3.26 -3.65
CA SER A 82 -4.36 -2.89 -5.05
C SER A 82 -4.73 -1.41 -5.25
N VAL A 83 -5.32 -0.77 -4.24
CA VAL A 83 -5.74 0.64 -4.25
C VAL A 83 -4.94 1.51 -3.28
N SER A 84 -3.67 1.16 -3.05
CA SER A 84 -2.86 1.72 -1.96
C SER A 84 -2.06 2.98 -2.31
N PRO A 85 -2.06 4.02 -1.45
CA PRO A 85 -1.20 5.20 -1.58
C PRO A 85 0.25 4.96 -1.12
N MET A 86 0.54 3.80 -0.50
CA MET A 86 1.82 3.50 0.13
C MET A 86 2.95 3.21 -0.86
N SER A 87 2.66 3.16 -2.16
CA SER A 87 3.66 2.98 -3.21
C SER A 87 4.77 4.05 -3.20
N THR A 88 4.50 5.23 -2.65
CA THR A 88 5.46 6.32 -2.43
C THR A 88 6.58 5.98 -1.45
N LEU A 89 6.41 4.95 -0.61
CA LEU A 89 7.38 4.51 0.39
C LEU A 89 8.36 3.44 -0.12
N VAL A 90 8.16 2.98 -1.37
CA VAL A 90 8.99 1.96 -1.99
C VAL A 90 9.77 2.60 -3.13
N THR A 91 11.10 2.56 -3.03
CA THR A 91 11.99 3.08 -4.07
C THR A 91 11.93 2.23 -5.33
N GLN A 92 12.38 2.77 -6.46
CA GLN A 92 12.45 2.01 -7.72
C GLN A 92 13.38 0.80 -7.64
N GLY A 93 14.51 0.93 -6.92
CA GLY A 93 15.45 -0.18 -6.69
C GLY A 93 14.81 -1.32 -5.89
N GLU A 94 14.13 -0.99 -4.79
CA GLU A 94 13.40 -1.97 -3.99
C GLU A 94 12.28 -2.63 -4.79
N ARG A 95 11.53 -1.84 -5.58
CA ARG A 95 10.47 -2.36 -6.45
C ARG A 95 11.01 -3.44 -7.40
N ALA A 96 12.16 -3.20 -8.04
CA ALA A 96 12.79 -4.16 -8.94
C ALA A 96 13.19 -5.46 -8.22
N VAL A 97 13.75 -5.35 -7.00
CA VAL A 97 14.08 -6.52 -6.17
C VAL A 97 12.83 -7.31 -5.80
N LEU A 98 11.79 -6.65 -5.29
CA LEU A 98 10.53 -7.28 -4.89
C LEU A 98 9.82 -7.97 -6.06
N LEU A 99 9.82 -7.34 -7.25
CA LEU A 99 9.26 -7.93 -8.46
C LEU A 99 10.02 -9.19 -8.88
N ARG A 100 11.34 -9.21 -8.72
CA ARG A 100 12.15 -10.40 -9.00
C ARG A 100 11.86 -11.52 -8.01
N GLU A 101 11.82 -11.21 -6.71
CA GLU A 101 11.53 -12.23 -5.69
C GLU A 101 10.12 -12.81 -5.84
N ALA A 102 9.12 -11.99 -6.18
CA ALA A 102 7.76 -12.46 -6.44
C ALA A 102 7.64 -13.43 -7.64
N ARG A 103 8.63 -13.48 -8.54
CA ARG A 103 8.64 -14.40 -9.69
C ARG A 103 9.35 -15.73 -9.43
N LYS A 104 10.16 -15.82 -8.36
CA LYS A 104 11.06 -16.96 -8.09
C LYS A 104 10.39 -18.13 -7.34
N THR A 105 9.12 -18.03 -6.97
CA THR A 105 8.38 -19.04 -6.20
C THR A 105 7.19 -19.60 -6.97
#